data_AF-A0A377K4V9-F1
#
_entry.id   AF-A0A377K4V9-F1
#
_cell.length_a   1.000
_cell.length_b   1.000
_cell.length_c   1.000
_cell.angle_alpha   90.00
_cell.angle_beta   90.00
_cell.angle_gamma   90.00
#
_symmetry.space_group_name_H-M   'P 1'
#
loop_
_entity.id
_entity.type
_entity.pdbx_description
1 polymer ?
#
loop_
_entity_poly.entity_id
_entity_poly.type
_entity_poly.pdbx_seq_one_letter_code
_entity_poly.pdbx_strand_id
1 'polypeptide(L)'
;MNYIDEHDINYSRYGFESLALAHPEIDIKGLWHCDSKYYVLIEKDGILTEDDLKEFEKIQEEHRIIGSPKLLLTQTLPNNAIKIAGRENYEVALSFGAPYTDSELENILYQYINKKFHPFKYTLKLPSLHLVLSFPRKLE
;
A
#
# COMPACT_ATOMS: atom_id res chain seq x y z
N MET A 1 -19.08 -5.65 -17.19
CA MET A 1 -19.37 -5.51 -15.74
C MET A 1 -18.06 -5.82 -15.05
N ASN A 2 -17.27 -4.79 -14.69
CA ASN A 2 -15.97 -4.98 -14.06
C ASN A 2 -16.24 -5.48 -12.64
N TYR A 3 -16.01 -6.77 -12.41
CA TYR A 3 -16.08 -7.36 -11.08
C TYR A 3 -14.93 -6.75 -10.29
N ILE A 4 -15.24 -5.82 -9.39
CA ILE A 4 -14.21 -5.28 -8.50
C ILE A 4 -14.03 -6.33 -7.42
N ASP A 5 -12.81 -6.85 -7.25
CA ASP A 5 -12.51 -7.76 -6.16
C ASP A 5 -12.67 -7.01 -4.83
N GLU A 6 -13.62 -7.46 -4.00
CA GLU A 6 -13.89 -6.85 -2.69
C GLU A 6 -12.66 -6.91 -1.78
N HIS A 7 -11.77 -7.90 -1.96
CA HIS A 7 -10.51 -7.97 -1.24
C HIS A 7 -9.56 -6.85 -1.67
N ASP A 8 -9.40 -6.61 -2.97
CA ASP A 8 -8.54 -5.54 -3.48
C ASP A 8 -9.00 -4.16 -3.00
N ILE A 9 -10.32 -3.90 -3.02
CA ILE A 9 -10.87 -2.62 -2.54
C ILE A 9 -10.49 -2.40 -1.08
N ASN A 10 -10.69 -3.39 -0.21
CA ASN A 10 -10.48 -3.23 1.23
C ASN A 10 -9.01 -3.00 1.57
N TYR A 11 -8.10 -3.70 0.87
CA TYR A 11 -6.66 -3.54 1.05
C TYR A 11 -6.18 -2.17 0.54
N SER A 12 -6.72 -1.70 -0.60
CA SER A 12 -6.44 -0.36 -1.11
C SER A 12 -7.04 0.75 -0.24
N ARG A 13 -8.24 0.58 0.31
CA ARG A 13 -8.85 1.50 1.29
C ARG A 13 -7.95 1.66 2.51
N TYR A 14 -7.48 0.54 3.06
CA TYR A 14 -6.59 0.58 4.23
C TYR A 14 -5.28 1.30 3.92
N GLY A 15 -4.57 0.92 2.84
CA GLY A 15 -3.31 1.56 2.46
C GLY A 15 -3.48 3.06 2.19
N PHE A 16 -4.58 3.45 1.56
CA PHE A 16 -4.94 4.85 1.35
C PHE A 16 -5.13 5.62 2.65
N GLU A 17 -5.92 5.08 3.59
CA GLU A 17 -6.19 5.74 4.88
C GLU A 17 -4.92 5.85 5.74
N SER A 18 -4.10 4.81 5.76
CA SER A 18 -2.79 4.84 6.44
C SER A 18 -1.88 5.92 5.89
N LEU A 19 -1.82 6.06 4.55
CA LEU A 19 -1.04 7.10 3.90
C LEU A 19 -1.58 8.50 4.21
N ALA A 20 -2.89 8.71 4.09
CA ALA A 20 -3.52 10.00 4.35
C ALA A 20 -3.37 10.45 5.81
N LEU A 21 -3.33 9.51 6.76
CA LEU A 21 -3.06 9.79 8.17
C LEU A 21 -1.59 10.10 8.45
N ALA A 22 -0.66 9.42 7.76
CA ALA A 22 0.77 9.61 7.96
C ALA A 22 1.30 10.90 7.30
N HIS A 23 0.68 11.32 6.19
CA HIS A 23 1.13 12.45 5.36
C HIS A 23 0.02 13.50 5.18
N PRO A 24 -0.40 14.20 6.26
CA PRO A 24 -1.45 15.22 6.21
C PRO A 24 -1.09 16.45 5.37
N GLU A 25 0.18 16.64 5.03
CA GLU A 25 0.66 17.68 4.12
C GLU A 25 0.27 17.45 2.66
N ILE A 26 -0.07 16.22 2.27
CA ILE A 26 -0.56 15.90 0.93
C ILE A 26 -2.07 16.16 0.91
N ASP A 27 -2.52 17.16 0.14
CA ASP A 27 -3.95 17.51 0.05
C ASP A 27 -4.73 16.50 -0.81
N ILE A 28 -5.01 15.36 -0.18
CA ILE A 28 -5.70 14.22 -0.76
C ILE A 28 -7.21 14.42 -0.74
N LYS A 29 -7.85 14.30 -1.91
CA LYS A 29 -9.32 14.44 -2.06
C LYS A 29 -10.07 13.11 -1.97
N GLY A 30 -9.37 11.98 -2.03
CA GLY A 30 -9.97 10.66 -1.91
C GLY A 30 -9.27 9.57 -2.73
N LEU A 31 -9.95 8.43 -2.79
CA LEU A 31 -9.55 7.25 -3.54
C LEU A 31 -10.59 6.93 -4.62
N TRP A 32 -10.13 6.60 -5.82
CA TRP A 32 -10.98 6.22 -6.96
C TRP A 32 -10.51 4.92 -7.60
N HIS A 33 -11.44 4.18 -8.19
CA HIS A 33 -11.15 2.97 -8.97
C HIS A 33 -11.59 3.13 -10.42
N CYS A 34 -10.72 2.74 -11.35
CA CYS A 34 -11.03 2.63 -12.77
C CYS A 34 -10.19 1.53 -13.41
N ASP A 35 -10.80 0.63 -14.17
CA ASP A 35 -10.12 -0.42 -14.96
C ASP A 35 -9.02 -1.19 -14.19
N SER A 36 -9.34 -1.66 -12.97
CA SER A 36 -8.43 -2.40 -12.08
C SER A 36 -7.26 -1.58 -11.52
N LYS A 37 -7.34 -0.25 -11.60
CA LYS A 37 -6.36 0.68 -11.04
C LYS A 37 -7.01 1.55 -9.98
N TYR A 38 -6.21 1.92 -8.99
CA TYR A 38 -6.61 2.78 -7.89
C TYR A 38 -5.88 4.11 -8.00
N TYR A 39 -6.61 5.21 -7.86
CA TYR A 39 -6.13 6.57 -8.07
C TYR A 39 -6.31 7.40 -6.80
N VAL A 40 -5.27 8.11 -6.41
CA VAL A 40 -5.31 9.12 -5.35
C VAL A 40 -5.36 10.48 -6.03
N LEU A 41 -6.51 11.15 -5.91
CA LEU A 41 -6.65 12.51 -6.41
C LEU A 41 -6.07 13.46 -5.37
N ILE A 42 -5.18 14.34 -5.80
CA ILE A 42 -4.64 15.42 -4.98
C ILE A 42 -4.98 16.79 -5.56
N GLU A 43 -5.04 17.79 -4.70
CA GLU A 43 -4.99 19.20 -5.08
C GLU A 43 -3.60 19.74 -4.76
N LYS A 44 -2.94 20.31 -5.78
CA LYS A 44 -1.59 20.85 -5.67
C LYS A 44 -1.45 22.00 -6.65
N ASP A 45 -0.75 23.05 -6.23
CA ASP A 45 -0.36 24.15 -7.10
C ASP A 45 0.68 23.67 -8.14
N GLY A 46 0.40 23.90 -9.41
CA GLY A 46 1.28 23.52 -10.52
C GLY A 46 0.99 22.11 -11.07
N ILE A 47 1.86 21.62 -11.94
CA ILE A 47 1.71 20.31 -12.60
C ILE A 47 2.47 19.26 -11.80
N LEU A 48 1.88 18.06 -11.65
CA LEU A 48 2.55 16.87 -11.14
C LEU A 48 3.84 16.59 -11.92
N THR A 49 4.97 16.59 -11.21
CA THR A 49 6.27 16.28 -11.79
C THR A 49 6.63 14.79 -11.62
N GLU A 50 7.64 14.31 -12.35
CA GLU A 50 8.16 12.95 -12.13
C GLU A 50 8.74 12.75 -10.73
N ASP A 51 9.31 13.79 -10.14
CA ASP A 51 9.89 13.70 -8.81
C ASP A 51 8.80 13.56 -7.75
N ASP A 52 7.67 14.26 -7.91
CA ASP A 52 6.48 14.07 -7.05
C ASP A 52 5.96 12.63 -7.12
N LEU A 53 5.93 12.04 -8.32
CA LEU A 53 5.48 10.66 -8.51
C LEU A 53 6.42 9.66 -7.83
N LYS A 54 7.74 9.88 -7.91
CA LYS A 54 8.74 9.02 -7.26
C LYS A 54 8.69 9.16 -5.73
N GLU A 55 8.53 10.38 -5.24
CA GLU A 55 8.38 10.63 -3.80
C GLU A 55 7.13 9.96 -3.26
N PHE A 56 6.00 10.12 -3.94
CA PHE A 56 4.76 9.44 -3.57
C PHE A 56 4.89 7.93 -3.65
N GLU A 57 5.55 7.38 -4.67
CA GLU A 57 5.79 5.95 -4.76
C GLU A 57 6.61 5.44 -3.57
N LYS A 58 7.67 6.18 -3.17
CA LYS A 58 8.47 5.83 -2.00
C LYS A 58 7.64 5.84 -0.71
N ILE A 59 6.90 6.94 -0.47
CA ILE A 59 6.02 7.08 0.70
C ILE A 59 4.99 5.95 0.74
N GLN A 60 4.36 5.69 -0.41
CA GLN A 60 3.38 4.62 -0.53
C GLN A 60 3.99 3.28 -0.16
N GLU A 61 5.18 2.91 -0.63
CA GLU A 61 5.76 1.60 -0.29
C GLU A 61 6.00 1.41 1.22
N GLU A 62 6.19 2.48 1.98
CA GLU A 62 6.33 2.42 3.44
C GLU A 62 4.99 2.11 4.15
N HIS A 63 3.86 2.50 3.55
CA HIS A 63 2.52 2.37 4.12
C HIS A 63 1.63 1.35 3.40
N ARG A 64 2.04 0.88 2.22
CA ARG A 64 1.24 0.02 1.37
C ARG A 64 1.15 -1.36 2.01
N ILE A 65 -0.08 -1.85 2.05
CA ILE A 65 -0.35 -3.21 2.43
C ILE A 65 0.28 -4.17 1.43
N ILE A 66 0.90 -5.22 1.96
CA ILE A 66 1.46 -6.31 1.16
C ILE A 66 0.40 -6.90 0.22
N GLY A 67 0.74 -7.04 -1.05
CA GLY A 67 -0.16 -7.63 -2.04
C GLY A 67 -1.20 -6.67 -2.62
N SER A 68 -1.38 -5.48 -2.04
CA SER A 68 -2.32 -4.50 -2.57
C SER A 68 -1.78 -3.82 -3.84
N PRO A 69 -2.64 -3.44 -4.80
CA PRO A 69 -2.20 -2.71 -5.98
C PRO A 69 -1.62 -1.35 -5.60
N LYS A 70 -0.61 -0.89 -6.35
CA LYS A 70 -0.08 0.47 -6.22
C LYS A 70 -1.16 1.48 -6.56
N LEU A 71 -1.31 2.47 -5.70
CA LEU A 71 -2.13 3.64 -5.94
C LEU A 71 -1.37 4.59 -6.88
N LEU A 72 -2.12 5.22 -7.78
CA LEU A 72 -1.61 6.16 -8.77
C LEU A 72 -1.96 7.58 -8.35
N LEU A 73 -0.94 8.39 -8.05
CA LEU A 73 -1.13 9.81 -7.76
C LEU A 73 -1.55 10.56 -9.02
N THR A 74 -2.59 11.38 -8.91
CA THR A 74 -3.08 12.16 -10.05
C THR A 74 -3.75 13.47 -9.64
N GLN A 75 -3.75 14.45 -10.55
CA GLN A 75 -4.55 15.68 -10.45
C GLN A 75 -5.86 15.60 -11.26
N THR A 76 -5.99 14.58 -12.13
CA THR A 76 -7.18 14.38 -12.96
C THR A 76 -7.60 12.92 -12.96
N LEU A 77 -8.90 12.67 -13.04
CA LEU A 77 -9.46 11.32 -13.01
C LEU A 77 -9.88 10.86 -14.41
N PRO A 78 -9.78 9.56 -14.71
CA PRO A 78 -10.46 8.96 -15.85
C PRO A 78 -11.97 9.23 -15.82
N ASN A 79 -12.61 9.37 -16.98
CA ASN A 79 -14.03 9.73 -17.10
C ASN A 79 -15.00 8.75 -16.41
N ASN A 80 -14.60 7.49 -16.26
CA ASN A 80 -15.36 6.40 -15.66
C ASN A 80 -14.86 6.01 -14.26
N ALA A 81 -14.02 6.84 -13.63
CA ALA A 81 -13.51 6.57 -12.29
C ALA A 81 -14.62 6.66 -11.24
N ILE A 82 -14.73 5.62 -10.41
CA ILE A 82 -15.73 5.51 -9.35
C ILE A 82 -15.05 5.86 -8.03
N LYS A 83 -15.65 6.79 -7.27
CA LYS A 83 -15.14 7.14 -5.93
C LYS A 83 -15.32 5.95 -4.98
N ILE A 84 -14.27 5.60 -4.26
CA ILE A 84 -14.30 4.59 -3.21
C ILE A 84 -14.61 5.30 -1.90
N ALA A 85 -15.63 4.82 -1.18
CA ALA A 85 -15.94 5.33 0.15
C ALA A 85 -14.87 4.91 1.15
N GLY A 86 -14.53 5.82 2.08
CA GLY A 86 -13.71 5.46 3.25
C GLY A 86 -14.41 4.44 4.14
N ARG A 87 -13.69 3.90 5.12
CA ARG A 87 -14.25 2.99 6.13
C ARG A 87 -15.17 3.71 7.10
N GLU A 88 -16.29 3.08 7.39
CA GLU A 88 -17.20 3.49 8.45
C GLU A 88 -16.55 3.28 9.83
N ASN A 89 -17.00 4.04 10.84
CA ASN A 89 -16.41 3.98 12.19
C ASN A 89 -16.38 2.57 12.79
N TYR A 90 -17.40 1.74 12.51
CA TYR A 90 -17.44 0.37 13.01
C TYR A 90 -16.48 -0.56 12.24
N GLU A 91 -16.24 -0.33 10.94
CA GLU A 91 -15.25 -1.07 10.16
C GLU A 91 -13.84 -0.76 10.67
N VAL A 92 -13.57 0.50 11.03
CA VAL A 92 -12.31 0.93 11.64
C VAL A 92 -12.14 0.33 13.04
N ALA A 93 -13.17 0.42 13.89
CA ALA A 93 -13.10 -0.02 15.29
C ALA A 93 -12.91 -1.54 15.44
N LEU A 94 -13.42 -2.34 14.51
CA LEU A 94 -13.31 -3.78 14.57
C LEU A 94 -12.00 -4.32 13.98
N SER A 95 -11.21 -3.50 13.28
CA SER A 95 -9.93 -3.89 12.64
C SER A 95 -9.96 -5.27 11.97
N PHE A 96 -11.10 -5.68 11.41
CA PHE A 96 -11.29 -7.04 10.90
C PHE A 96 -10.25 -7.30 9.80
N GLY A 97 -9.29 -8.19 10.09
CA GLY A 97 -8.28 -8.61 9.12
C GLY A 97 -7.35 -7.50 8.63
N ALA A 98 -6.96 -6.54 9.48
CA ALA A 98 -5.93 -5.55 9.16
C ALA A 98 -4.68 -6.27 8.61
N PRO A 99 -4.39 -6.14 7.31
CA PRO A 99 -3.30 -6.87 6.68
C PRO A 99 -1.95 -6.21 7.03
N TYR A 100 -0.88 -7.00 7.04
CA TYR A 100 0.44 -6.49 7.42
C TYR A 100 1.01 -5.55 6.35
N THR A 101 1.58 -4.43 6.78
CA THR A 101 2.51 -3.63 5.95
C THR A 101 3.84 -4.37 5.79
N ASP A 102 4.68 -3.92 4.85
CA ASP A 102 6.05 -4.45 4.70
C ASP A 102 6.87 -4.29 6.00
N SER A 103 6.74 -3.16 6.70
CA SER A 103 7.46 -2.93 7.96
C SER A 103 6.93 -3.81 9.11
N GLU A 104 5.63 -4.02 9.19
CA GLU A 104 5.02 -4.93 10.17
C GLU A 104 5.42 -6.38 9.91
N LEU A 105 5.39 -6.83 8.65
CA LEU A 105 5.86 -8.15 8.28
C LEU A 105 7.34 -8.32 8.61
N GLU A 106 8.19 -7.33 8.27
CA GLU A 106 9.61 -7.38 8.62
C GLU A 106 9.80 -7.54 10.13
N ASN A 107 9.13 -6.72 10.93
CA ASN A 107 9.20 -6.78 12.39
C ASN A 107 8.77 -8.16 12.93
N ILE A 108 7.69 -8.73 12.40
CA ILE A 108 7.22 -10.08 12.75
C ILE A 108 8.29 -11.11 12.37
N LEU A 109 8.84 -11.05 11.16
CA LEU A 109 9.89 -11.98 10.74
C LEU A 109 11.12 -11.88 11.66
N TYR A 110 11.54 -10.68 12.04
CA TYR A 110 12.65 -10.48 12.98
C TYR A 110 12.34 -10.94 14.42
N GLN A 111 11.08 -10.92 14.84
CA GLN A 111 10.70 -11.41 16.16
C GLN A 111 10.66 -12.94 16.22
N TYR A 112 10.15 -13.59 15.17
CA TYR A 112 9.87 -15.03 15.17
C TYR A 112 10.98 -15.88 14.54
N ILE A 113 11.82 -15.34 13.67
CA ILE A 113 12.99 -16.07 13.15
C ILE A 113 14.08 -16.12 14.22
N ASN A 114 14.74 -17.28 14.33
CA ASN A 114 15.80 -17.45 15.31
C ASN A 114 16.98 -16.50 15.02
N LYS A 115 17.42 -15.76 16.05
CA LYS A 115 18.52 -14.78 15.98
C LYS A 115 19.80 -15.29 15.32
N LYS A 116 20.08 -16.60 15.35
CA LYS A 116 21.25 -17.19 14.67
C LYS A 116 21.24 -17.01 13.15
N PHE A 117 20.07 -16.80 12.57
CA PHE A 117 19.86 -16.58 11.14
C PHE A 117 19.83 -15.09 10.77
N HIS A 118 20.14 -14.20 11.72
CA HIS A 118 20.14 -12.76 11.47
C HIS A 118 21.55 -12.27 11.10
N PRO A 119 21.66 -11.20 10.29
CA PRO A 119 20.58 -10.55 9.56
C PRO A 119 20.10 -11.39 8.36
N PHE A 120 18.86 -11.22 7.93
CA PHE A 120 18.34 -11.82 6.70
C PHE A 120 17.68 -10.75 5.83
N LYS A 121 17.52 -11.04 4.54
CA LYS A 121 16.67 -10.26 3.64
C LYS A 121 15.44 -11.08 3.32
N TYR A 122 14.28 -10.44 3.23
CA TYR A 122 13.08 -11.09 2.72
C TYR A 122 12.63 -10.43 1.41
N THR A 123 11.93 -11.19 0.58
CA THR A 123 11.29 -10.68 -0.62
C THR A 123 10.00 -11.46 -0.84
N LEU A 124 8.88 -10.76 -0.94
CA LEU A 124 7.61 -11.37 -1.32
C LEU A 124 7.44 -11.29 -2.84
N LYS A 125 7.23 -12.44 -3.49
CA LYS A 125 6.97 -12.54 -4.93
C LYS A 125 5.48 -12.59 -5.21
N LEU A 126 4.93 -11.45 -5.60
CA LEU A 126 3.56 -11.32 -6.11
C LEU A 126 3.50 -11.68 -7.61
N PRO A 127 2.38 -12.23 -8.12
CA PRO A 127 1.11 -12.50 -7.43
C PRO A 127 1.06 -13.83 -6.67
N SER A 128 2.10 -14.67 -6.80
CA SER A 128 2.11 -16.04 -6.26
C SER A 128 2.20 -16.18 -4.73
N LEU A 129 2.25 -15.05 -4.00
CA LEU A 129 2.38 -14.98 -2.54
C LEU A 129 3.54 -15.81 -1.94
N HIS A 130 4.65 -15.94 -2.68
CA HIS A 130 5.83 -16.66 -2.18
C HIS A 130 6.73 -15.73 -1.38
N LEU A 131 6.93 -16.02 -0.09
CA LEU A 131 7.92 -15.35 0.76
C LEU A 131 9.27 -16.06 0.64
N VAL A 132 10.30 -15.34 0.16
CA VAL A 132 11.67 -15.84 0.05
C VAL A 132 12.54 -15.17 1.11
N LEU A 133 13.20 -15.98 1.93
CA LEU A 133 14.19 -15.54 2.92
C LEU A 133 15.61 -15.85 2.41
N SER A 134 16.46 -14.84 2.39
CA SER A 134 17.85 -14.93 1.96
C SER A 134 18.79 -14.64 3.13
N PHE A 135 19.69 -15.58 3.40
CA PHE A 135 20.62 -15.52 4.52
C PHE A 135 22.04 -15.24 4.00
N PRO A 136 22.78 -14.29 4.59
CA PRO A 136 24.17 -14.05 4.24
C PRO A 136 25.00 -15.29 4.56
N ARG A 137 25.68 -15.82 3.55
CA ARG A 137 26.59 -16.95 3.71
C ARG A 137 27.83 -16.46 4.44
N LYS A 138 28.11 -16.97 5.63
CA LYS A 138 29.46 -16.84 6.21
C LYS A 138 30.37 -17.78 5.41
N LEU A 139 31.35 -17.20 4.73
CA LEU A 139 32.49 -17.96 4.21
C LEU A 139 33.35 -18.29 5.44
N GLU A 140 33.38 -19.55 5.84
CA GLU A 140 34.37 -20.08 6.79
C GLU A 140 35.69 -20.35 6.08
#